data_AF-A0A523M4D1-F1
#
_entry.id   AF-A0A523M4D1-F1
#
_cell.length_a   1.000
_cell.length_b   1.000
_cell.length_c   1.000
_cell.angle_alpha   90.00
_cell.angle_beta   90.00
_cell.angle_gamma   90.00
#
_symmetry.space_group_name_H-M   'P 1'
#
loop_
_entity.id
_entity.type
_entity.pdbx_description
1 polymer ?
#
loop_
_entity_poly.entity_id
_entity_poly.type
_entity_poly.pdbx_seq_one_letter_code
_entity_poly.pdbx_strand_id
1 'polypeptide(L)' 'MALTIYHNPRCSKSRKTLEIINNAGIEPLIVHYLDDTPDAATIQSLAGMLGIAVA' A
#
# COMPACT_ATOMS: atom_id res chain seq x y z
N MET A 1 -15.66 4.06 -0.99
CA MET A 1 -14.53 3.42 -0.29
C MET A 1 -13.30 3.67 -1.14
N ALA A 2 -12.31 4.41 -0.66
CA ALA A 2 -11.12 4.73 -1.44
C ALA A 2 -10.08 3.60 -1.29
N LEU A 3 -9.58 3.07 -2.40
CA LEU A 3 -8.49 2.08 -2.40
C LEU A 3 -7.18 2.82 -2.10
N THR A 4 -6.35 2.30 -1.19
CA THR A 4 -5.02 2.87 -0.90
C THR A 4 -3.95 1.85 -1.24
N ILE A 5 -2.88 2.29 -1.91
CA ILE A 5 -1.69 1.49 -2.20
C ILE A 5 -0.46 2.12 -1.55
N TYR A 6 0.22 1.34 -0.71
CA TYR A 6 1.55 1.68 -0.21
C TYR A 6 2.58 1.31 -1.26
N HIS A 7 3.07 2.31 -1.98
CA HIS A 7 3.80 2.14 -3.22
C HIS A 7 5.27 2.56 -3.11
N ASN A 8 6.15 1.71 -3.65
CA ASN A 8 7.56 2.05 -3.88
C ASN A 8 7.85 2.03 -5.39
N PRO A 9 8.14 3.19 -6.02
CA PRO A 9 8.41 3.28 -7.46
C PRO A 9 9.58 2.41 -7.93
N ARG A 10 10.54 2.09 -7.05
CA ARG A 10 11.70 1.25 -7.37
C ARG A 10 11.40 -0.25 -7.30
N CYS A 11 10.27 -0.65 -6.71
CA CYS A 11 9.89 -2.05 -6.57
C CYS A 11 9.04 -2.55 -7.76
N SER A 12 9.58 -3.48 -8.55
CA SER A 12 8.89 -4.03 -9.74
C SER A 12 7.52 -4.64 -9.43
N LYS A 13 7.35 -5.30 -8.28
CA LYS A 13 6.06 -5.88 -7.86
C LYS A 13 5.05 -4.79 -7.49
N SER A 14 5.51 -3.73 -6.85
CA SER A 14 4.65 -2.60 -6.47
C SER A 14 4.15 -1.86 -7.71
N ARG A 15 5.01 -1.61 -8.71
CA ARG A 15 4.60 -1.04 -10.00
C ARG A 15 3.58 -1.90 -10.74
N LYS A 16 3.81 -3.21 -10.81
CA LYS A 16 2.86 -4.14 -11.44
C LYS A 16 1.49 -4.15 -10.75
N THR A 17 1.46 -4.00 -9.43
CA THR A 17 0.20 -3.90 -8.67
C THR A 17 -0.55 -2.61 -9.01
N LEU A 18 0.16 -1.47 -9.07
CA LEU A 18 -0.42 -0.20 -9.48
C LEU A 18 -0.97 -0.25 -10.91
N GLU A 19 -0.26 -0.88 -11.86
CA GLU A 19 -0.75 -1.11 -13.22
C GLU A 19 -2.06 -1.93 -13.24
N ILE A 20 -2.15 -3.00 -12.45
CA ILE A 20 -3.38 -3.81 -12.35
C ILE A 20 -4.55 -2.97 -11.83
N ILE A 21 -4.31 -2.14 -10.81
CA ILE A 21 -5.33 -1.26 -10.23
C ILE A 21 -5.81 -0.23 -11.27
N ASN A 22 -4.87 0.44 -11.96
CA ASN A 22 -5.19 1.44 -12.97
C ASN A 22 -5.90 0.82 -14.18
N ASN A 23 -5.50 -0.37 -14.61
CA ASN A 23 -6.15 -1.11 -15.71
C ASN A 23 -7.59 -1.54 -15.36
N ALA A 24 -7.92 -1.65 -14.07
CA ALA A 24 -9.28 -1.86 -13.60
C ALA A 24 -10.12 -0.57 -13.57
N GLY A 25 -9.56 0.58 -13.97
CA GLY A 25 -10.23 1.88 -13.95
C GLY A 25 -10.42 2.45 -12.54
N ILE A 26 -9.64 1.95 -11.56
CA ILE A 26 -9.69 2.41 -10.17
C ILE A 26 -8.54 3.39 -9.96
N GLU A 27 -8.85 4.58 -9.46
CA GLU A 27 -7.86 5.57 -9.03
C GLU A 27 -7.57 5.39 -7.53
N PRO A 28 -6.41 4.83 -7.13
CA PRO A 28 -6.08 4.64 -5.73
C PRO A 28 -5.46 5.89 -5.11
N LEU A 29 -5.58 6.02 -3.79
CA LEU A 29 -4.68 6.85 -3.01
C LEU A 29 -3.29 6.19 -2.97
N ILE A 30 -2.27 6.88 -3.47
CA ILE A 30 -0.89 6.38 -3.49
C ILE A 30 -0.15 6.96 -2.30
N VAL A 31 0.40 6.09 -1.43
CA VAL A 31 1.25 6.48 -0.30
C VAL A 31 2.66 5.97 -0.55
N HIS A 32 3.62 6.89 -0.65
CA HIS A 32 5.04 6.54 -0.79
C HIS A 32 5.64 6.23 0.58
N TYR A 33 5.50 4.97 1.04
CA TYR A 33 5.80 4.59 2.43
C TYR A 33 7.25 4.81 2.90
N LEU A 34 8.19 5.07 2.00
CA LEU A 34 9.57 5.42 2.35
C LEU A 34 9.75 6.93 2.62
N ASP A 35 8.89 7.76 2.04
CA ASP A 35 8.87 9.20 2.21
C ASP A 35 7.84 9.57 3.30
N ASP A 36 6.60 9.09 3.13
CA ASP A 36 5.50 9.21 4.07
C ASP A 36 5.41 7.95 4.93
N THR A 37 6.34 7.84 5.88
CA THR A 37 6.45 6.65 6.73
C THR A 37 5.21 6.52 7.64
N PRO A 38 4.45 5.40 7.57
CA PRO A 38 3.33 5.18 8.48
C PRO A 38 3.80 5.00 9.92
N ASP A 39 2.96 5.44 10.87
CA ASP A 39 3.23 5.26 12.29
C ASP A 39 3.00 3.80 12.76
N ALA A 40 3.40 3.52 14.00
CA ALA A 40 3.29 2.18 14.57
C ALA A 40 1.83 1.69 14.61
N ALA A 41 0.88 2.57 14.91
CA ALA A 41 -0.55 2.23 14.97
C ALA A 41 -1.08 1.82 13.58
N THR A 42 -0.68 2.54 12.54
CA THR A 42 -1.04 2.22 11.15
C THR A 42 -0.44 0.88 10.72
N ILE A 43 0.83 0.63 11.03
CA ILE A 43 1.48 -0.67 10.73
C ILE A 43 0.76 -1.83 11.44
N GLN A 44 0.42 -1.69 12.72
CA GLN A 44 -0.34 -2.71 13.46
C GLN A 44 -1.70 -2.98 12.82
N SER A 45 -2.41 -1.93 12.39
CA SER A 45 -3.69 -2.07 11.70
C SER A 45 -3.54 -2.81 10.36
N LEU A 46 -2.59 -2.41 9.52
CA LEU A 46 -2.33 -3.05 8.23
C LEU A 46 -1.95 -4.53 8.39
N ALA A 47 -1.10 -4.83 9.38
CA ALA A 47 -0.72 -6.20 9.65
C ALA A 47 -1.90 -7.06 10.15
N GLY A 48 -2.75 -6.50 11.00
CA GLY A 48 -4.00 -7.15 11.42
C GLY A 48 -4.91 -7.49 10.23
N MET A 49 -5.04 -6.56 9.26
CA MET A 49 -5.79 -6.81 8.02
C MET A 49 -5.17 -7.91 7.15
N LEU A 50 -3.85 -8.04 7.18
CA LEU A 50 -3.11 -9.07 6.45
C LEU A 50 -3.02 -10.40 7.20
N GLY A 51 -3.50 -10.47 8.45
CA GLY A 51 -3.35 -11.65 9.31
C GLY A 51 -1.90 -11.91 9.75
N ILE A 52 -1.07 -10.88 9.77
CA ILE A 52 0.35 -10.95 10.16
C ILE A 52 0.49 -10.44 11.60
N ALA A 53 1.19 -11.20 12.45
CA ALA A 53 1.58 -10.73 13.76
C ALA A 53 2.81 -9.80 13.64
N VAL A 54 2.72 -8.61 14.24
CA VAL A 54 3.85 -7.69 14.41
C VAL A 54 4.16 -7.60 15.90
N ALA A 55 5.45 -7.68 16.24
CA ALA A 55 5.95 -7.59 17.60
C ALA A 55 6.17 -6.15 18.05
#